data_AF-A0A9D8RLE1-F1
#
_entry.id   AF-A0A9D8RLE1-F1
#
_cell.length_a   1.000
_cell.length_b   1.000
_cell.length_c   1.000
_cell.angle_alpha   90.00
_cell.angle_beta   90.00
_cell.angle_gamma   90.00
#
_symmetry.space_group_name_H-M   'P 1'
#
loop_
_entity.id
_entity.type
_entity.pdbx_description
1 polymer ?
#
loop_
_entity_poly.entity_id
_entity_poly.type
_entity_poly.pdbx_seq_one_letter_code
_entity_poly.pdbx_strand_id
1 'polypeptide(L)'
;GGYVTTSDREGNFYRTFCIDDGTAGVEIMAGMYDLHRLYPEGYYVTVRLNGCSAGVHNGVLQVGTKAAAYSNYPTDYFYSRVLIDKHLTRYDLISPVAPIPLRVEQLAEEYCGRMVNVSSLKLVAAPEDGIWSGYCTFADEKGHRVAVYCSPYADFAQQEVPTERVSITGILQYGVVDGEEMYVLKMRYESDCGIYN
;
A
#
# COMPACT_ATOMS: atom_id res chain seq x y z
N GLY A 1 -17.48 1.89 -2.88
CA GLY A 1 -16.98 2.95 -1.99
C GLY A 1 -16.44 2.26 -0.77
N GLY A 2 -15.47 2.84 -0.07
CA GLY A 2 -14.77 2.16 1.03
C GLY A 2 -14.16 3.16 1.99
N TYR A 3 -13.55 2.65 3.05
CA TYR A 3 -12.84 3.45 4.04
C TYR A 3 -11.37 3.58 3.67
N VAL A 4 -10.80 4.77 3.83
CA VAL A 4 -9.39 5.02 3.54
C VAL A 4 -8.49 4.21 4.48
N THR A 5 -7.55 3.45 3.91
CA THR A 5 -6.65 2.55 4.67
C THR A 5 -5.20 3.01 4.72
N THR A 6 -4.83 4.02 3.92
CA THR A 6 -3.45 4.51 3.77
C THR A 6 -3.34 6.01 4.03
N SER A 7 -2.10 6.47 4.13
CA SER A 7 -1.75 7.87 4.30
C SER A 7 -0.49 8.19 3.49
N ASP A 8 -0.45 9.33 2.82
CA ASP A 8 0.75 9.84 2.14
C ASP A 8 1.65 10.67 3.07
N ARG A 9 1.29 10.78 4.36
CA ARG A 9 1.94 11.67 5.33
C ARG A 9 3.43 11.44 5.47
N GLU A 10 3.86 10.18 5.56
CA GLU A 10 5.27 9.79 5.70
C GLU A 10 5.91 9.43 4.36
N GLY A 11 5.30 9.79 3.22
CA GLY A 11 5.95 9.72 1.91
C GLY A 11 6.08 8.31 1.27
N ASN A 12 5.64 7.23 1.93
CA ASN A 12 5.71 5.91 1.31
C ASN A 12 4.65 5.72 0.21
N PHE A 13 3.46 6.30 0.37
CA PHE A 13 2.42 6.35 -0.67
C PHE A 13 2.54 7.66 -1.45
N TYR A 14 2.79 7.59 -2.76
CA TYR A 14 3.06 8.76 -3.58
C TYR A 14 1.83 9.16 -4.39
N ARG A 15 1.15 10.24 -3.99
CA ARG A 15 -0.01 10.82 -4.69
C ARG A 15 -1.15 9.82 -4.92
N THR A 16 -1.22 8.78 -4.10
CA THR A 16 -2.27 7.77 -4.09
C THR A 16 -2.78 7.52 -2.67
N PHE A 17 -3.95 6.91 -2.57
CA PHE A 17 -4.44 6.32 -1.32
C PHE A 17 -5.31 5.11 -1.63
N CYS A 18 -5.39 4.15 -0.71
CA CYS A 18 -6.26 2.99 -0.84
C CYS A 18 -7.56 3.18 -0.06
N ILE A 19 -8.63 2.57 -0.55
CA ILE A 19 -9.89 2.38 0.16
C ILE A 19 -10.24 0.89 0.22
N ASP A 20 -10.84 0.43 1.32
CA ASP A 20 -11.33 -0.94 1.49
C ASP A 20 -12.78 -0.91 1.98
N ASP A 21 -13.66 -1.71 1.38
CA ASP A 21 -15.07 -1.83 1.73
C ASP A 21 -15.40 -3.08 2.57
N GLY A 22 -14.37 -3.84 2.94
CA GLY A 22 -14.45 -5.13 3.63
C GLY A 22 -14.30 -6.33 2.69
N THR A 23 -14.42 -6.12 1.37
CA THR A 23 -14.33 -7.19 0.36
C THR A 23 -13.07 -7.09 -0.49
N ALA A 24 -12.68 -5.89 -0.90
CA ALA A 24 -11.50 -5.65 -1.72
C ALA A 24 -10.91 -4.26 -1.48
N GLY A 25 -9.60 -4.15 -1.67
CA GLY A 25 -8.88 -2.88 -1.65
C GLY A 25 -8.74 -2.29 -3.04
N VAL A 26 -8.89 -0.97 -3.15
CA VAL A 26 -8.71 -0.22 -4.40
C VAL A 26 -7.77 0.96 -4.16
N GLU A 27 -6.76 1.10 -5.00
CA GLU A 27 -5.87 2.26 -4.99
C GLU A 27 -6.42 3.37 -5.90
N ILE A 28 -6.54 4.57 -5.34
CA ILE A 28 -6.98 5.77 -6.06
C ILE A 28 -5.76 6.54 -6.53
N MET A 29 -5.65 6.72 -7.84
CA MET A 29 -4.60 7.50 -8.51
C MET A 29 -4.88 9.01 -8.37
N ALA A 30 -4.84 9.52 -7.14
CA ALA A 30 -5.34 10.86 -6.81
C ALA A 30 -4.55 12.01 -7.43
N GLY A 31 -3.24 11.86 -7.66
CA GLY A 31 -2.45 12.86 -8.39
C GLY A 31 -2.19 14.15 -7.62
N MET A 32 -2.40 14.18 -6.31
CA MET A 32 -2.17 15.36 -5.48
C MET A 32 -1.34 14.99 -4.26
N TYR A 33 -0.76 15.99 -3.62
CA TYR A 33 -0.08 15.84 -2.33
C TYR A 33 -1.06 16.15 -1.19
N ASP A 34 -0.61 15.91 0.04
CA ASP A 34 -1.36 16.15 1.28
C ASP A 34 -2.70 15.38 1.33
N LEU A 35 -2.75 14.19 0.72
CA LEU A 35 -3.94 13.36 0.68
C LEU A 35 -4.37 12.93 2.09
N HIS A 36 -3.44 12.75 3.02
CA HIS A 36 -3.73 12.50 4.43
C HIS A 36 -4.58 13.60 5.10
N ARG A 37 -4.62 14.82 4.55
CA ARG A 37 -5.50 15.91 5.02
C ARG A 37 -6.86 15.89 4.32
N LEU A 38 -6.87 15.52 3.05
CA LEU A 38 -8.06 15.55 2.20
C LEU A 38 -8.93 14.31 2.36
N TYR A 39 -8.29 13.17 2.53
CA TYR A 39 -8.83 11.82 2.69
C TYR A 39 -8.08 11.14 3.85
N PRO A 40 -8.32 11.56 5.12
CA PRO A 40 -7.66 10.93 6.26
C PRO A 40 -8.09 9.46 6.39
N GLU A 41 -7.22 8.64 7.00
CA GLU A 41 -7.52 7.24 7.31
C GLU A 41 -8.85 7.09 8.06
N GLY A 42 -9.58 6.03 7.73
CA GLY A 42 -10.88 5.69 8.32
C GLY A 42 -12.05 6.51 7.78
N TYR A 43 -11.85 7.54 6.95
CA TYR A 43 -12.98 8.24 6.32
C TYR A 43 -13.58 7.42 5.18
N TYR A 44 -14.91 7.45 5.06
CA TYR A 44 -15.60 6.81 3.94
C TYR A 44 -15.53 7.67 2.68
N VAL A 45 -15.21 7.04 1.55
CA VAL A 45 -15.08 7.67 0.24
C VAL A 45 -15.82 6.86 -0.82
N THR A 46 -16.62 7.54 -1.64
CA THR A 46 -17.20 6.95 -2.84
C THR A 46 -16.47 7.44 -4.08
N VAL A 47 -16.43 6.58 -5.11
CA VAL A 47 -15.77 6.84 -6.38
C VAL A 47 -16.79 6.63 -7.50
N ARG A 48 -17.06 7.67 -8.28
CA ARG A 48 -17.90 7.62 -9.48
C ARG A 48 -17.04 7.18 -10.66
N LEU A 49 -17.18 5.93 -11.08
CA LEU A 49 -16.34 5.32 -12.11
C LEU A 49 -16.62 5.79 -13.55
N ASN A 50 -17.77 6.42 -13.82
CA ASN A 50 -18.09 6.87 -15.17
C ASN A 50 -17.10 7.95 -15.65
N GLY A 51 -16.28 7.61 -16.64
CA GLY A 51 -15.20 8.45 -17.17
C GLY A 51 -13.82 8.18 -16.55
N CYS A 52 -13.71 7.23 -15.62
CA CYS A 52 -12.43 6.74 -15.10
C CYS A 52 -11.86 5.62 -15.98
N SER A 53 -10.57 5.34 -15.78
CA SER A 53 -9.92 4.09 -16.16
C SER A 53 -9.70 3.23 -14.92
N ALA A 54 -9.74 1.91 -15.09
CA ALA A 54 -9.40 0.96 -14.04
C ALA A 54 -8.50 -0.14 -14.61
N GLY A 55 -7.55 -0.60 -13.81
CA GLY A 55 -6.72 -1.74 -14.17
C GLY A 55 -5.79 -2.15 -13.02
N VAL A 56 -5.21 -3.34 -13.13
CA VAL A 56 -4.40 -3.93 -12.06
C VAL A 56 -2.94 -3.57 -12.26
N HIS A 57 -2.30 -3.08 -11.20
CA HIS A 57 -0.86 -2.85 -11.15
C HIS A 57 -0.33 -3.35 -9.80
N ASN A 58 0.75 -4.12 -9.83
CA ASN A 58 1.29 -4.83 -8.66
C ASN A 58 0.22 -5.61 -7.87
N GLY A 59 -0.69 -6.30 -8.56
CA GLY A 59 -1.81 -7.04 -7.96
C GLY A 59 -2.95 -6.16 -7.42
N VAL A 60 -2.79 -4.83 -7.34
CA VAL A 60 -3.81 -3.92 -6.79
C VAL A 60 -4.67 -3.35 -7.91
N LEU A 61 -6.00 -3.37 -7.74
CA LEU A 61 -6.91 -2.64 -8.61
C LEU A 61 -6.72 -1.13 -8.42
N GLN A 62 -6.28 -0.45 -9.47
CA GLN A 62 -6.12 1.00 -9.51
C GLN A 62 -7.28 1.66 -10.23
N VAL A 63 -7.70 2.83 -9.74
CA VAL A 63 -8.70 3.69 -10.39
C VAL A 63 -8.13 5.09 -10.59
N GLY A 64 -8.15 5.55 -11.84
CA GLY A 64 -7.57 6.82 -12.24
C GLY A 64 -8.17 7.37 -13.53
N THR A 65 -7.40 8.18 -14.24
CA THR A 65 -7.69 8.61 -15.61
C THR A 65 -7.08 7.62 -16.61
N LYS A 66 -7.47 7.75 -17.89
CA LYS A 66 -6.89 6.95 -18.96
C LYS A 66 -5.40 7.29 -19.12
N ALA A 67 -4.56 6.27 -19.05
CA ALA A 67 -3.14 6.44 -19.31
C ALA A 67 -2.85 6.85 -20.75
N ALA A 68 -1.77 7.61 -20.93
CA ALA A 68 -1.26 7.94 -22.26
C ALA A 68 -0.92 6.66 -23.04
N ALA A 69 -1.06 6.69 -24.37
CA ALA A 69 -0.90 5.50 -25.21
C ALA A 69 0.49 4.84 -25.12
N TYR A 70 1.51 5.59 -24.69
CA TYR A 70 2.88 5.11 -24.50
C TYR A 70 3.20 4.70 -23.06
N SER A 71 2.25 4.83 -22.14
CA SER A 71 2.44 4.45 -20.74
C SER A 71 2.40 2.94 -20.59
N ASN A 72 3.31 2.40 -19.76
CA ASN A 72 3.28 0.99 -19.36
C ASN A 72 2.32 0.76 -18.18
N TYR A 73 1.69 1.81 -17.64
CA TYR A 73 0.74 1.72 -16.53
C TYR A 73 -0.71 1.65 -17.04
N PRO A 74 -1.59 0.88 -16.38
CA PRO A 74 -2.98 0.71 -16.81
C PRO A 74 -3.85 1.96 -16.56
N THR A 75 -3.44 2.80 -15.63
CA THR A 75 -4.14 4.01 -15.21
C THR A 75 -3.16 5.16 -15.01
N ASP A 76 -3.67 6.38 -15.05
CA ASP A 76 -2.92 7.59 -14.76
C ASP A 76 -3.64 8.44 -13.71
N TYR A 77 -3.01 9.49 -13.21
CA TYR A 77 -3.50 10.28 -12.09
C TYR A 77 -4.70 11.16 -12.46
N PHE A 78 -5.53 11.51 -11.46
CA PHE A 78 -6.43 12.64 -11.53
C PHE A 78 -5.61 13.95 -11.41
N TYR A 79 -5.05 14.44 -12.50
CA TYR A 79 -4.11 15.58 -12.55
C TYR A 79 -4.67 16.95 -12.09
N SER A 80 -5.91 17.03 -11.60
CA SER A 80 -6.45 18.28 -11.08
C SER A 80 -7.48 18.06 -9.98
N ARG A 81 -7.60 19.06 -9.10
CA ARG A 81 -8.61 19.08 -8.05
C ARG A 81 -10.05 19.01 -8.59
N VAL A 82 -10.30 19.67 -9.73
CA VAL A 82 -11.63 19.64 -10.35
C VAL A 82 -12.00 18.22 -10.81
N LEU A 83 -11.05 17.47 -11.36
CA LEU A 83 -11.28 16.08 -11.73
C LEU A 83 -11.51 15.20 -10.51
N ILE A 84 -10.66 15.33 -9.47
CA ILE A 84 -10.82 14.49 -8.29
C ILE A 84 -12.17 14.76 -7.60
N ASP A 85 -12.58 16.02 -7.43
CA ASP A 85 -13.85 16.38 -6.77
C ASP A 85 -15.08 15.97 -7.61
N LYS A 86 -14.93 15.82 -8.93
CA LYS A 86 -15.98 15.28 -9.80
C LYS A 86 -16.21 13.78 -9.58
N HIS A 87 -15.15 13.05 -9.24
CA HIS A 87 -15.18 11.59 -9.15
C HIS A 87 -15.24 11.08 -7.72
N LEU A 88 -14.70 11.81 -6.76
CA LEU A 88 -14.60 11.39 -5.37
C LEU A 88 -15.48 12.24 -4.46
N THR A 89 -16.19 11.57 -3.57
CA THR A 89 -16.93 12.21 -2.49
C THR A 89 -16.51 11.58 -1.18
N ARG A 90 -15.92 12.38 -0.30
CA ARG A 90 -15.63 12.01 1.08
C ARG A 90 -16.82 12.33 1.96
N TYR A 91 -17.10 11.45 2.91
CA TYR A 91 -18.15 11.60 3.91
C TYR A 91 -17.52 11.64 5.29
N ASP A 92 -18.11 12.40 6.21
CA ASP A 92 -17.73 12.40 7.64
C ASP A 92 -18.29 11.17 8.37
N LEU A 93 -18.23 10.01 7.70
CA LEU A 93 -18.47 8.68 8.26
C LEU A 93 -17.09 8.05 8.48
N ILE A 94 -16.73 7.87 9.76
CA ILE A 94 -15.38 7.45 10.15
C ILE A 94 -15.46 6.08 10.79
N SER A 95 -14.75 5.12 10.21
CA SER A 95 -14.52 3.80 10.78
C SER A 95 -13.09 3.35 10.48
N PRO A 96 -12.26 3.09 11.49
CA PRO A 96 -10.97 2.46 11.27
C PRO A 96 -11.13 1.11 10.59
N VAL A 97 -10.23 0.80 9.65
CA VAL A 97 -10.13 -0.54 9.05
C VAL A 97 -9.06 -1.29 9.83
N ALA A 98 -9.40 -2.43 10.42
CA ALA A 98 -8.41 -3.28 11.09
C ALA A 98 -7.61 -4.08 10.06
N PRO A 99 -6.30 -4.31 10.27
CA PRO A 99 -5.52 -5.16 9.39
C PRO A 99 -5.98 -6.61 9.50
N ILE A 100 -5.95 -7.33 8.38
CA ILE A 100 -6.29 -8.76 8.33
C ILE A 100 -5.06 -9.57 8.76
N PRO A 101 -5.13 -10.34 9.86
CA PRO A 101 -4.01 -11.16 10.28
C PRO A 101 -3.84 -12.36 9.33
N LEU A 102 -2.67 -12.48 8.72
CA LEU A 102 -2.32 -13.56 7.78
C LEU A 102 -0.94 -14.13 8.11
N ARG A 103 -0.76 -15.43 7.84
CA ARG A 103 0.57 -16.03 7.69
C ARG A 103 1.08 -15.78 6.28
N VAL A 104 2.39 -15.85 6.08
CA VAL A 104 3.01 -15.67 4.75
C VAL A 104 2.41 -16.66 3.73
N GLU A 105 2.21 -17.91 4.12
CA GLU A 105 1.59 -18.96 3.30
C GLU A 105 0.12 -18.68 2.90
N GLN A 106 -0.54 -17.71 3.55
CA GLN A 106 -1.93 -17.33 3.28
C GLN A 106 -2.04 -16.06 2.42
N LEU A 107 -0.92 -15.41 2.11
CA LEU A 107 -0.91 -14.26 1.21
C LEU A 107 -1.39 -14.71 -0.17
N ALA A 108 -2.33 -13.95 -0.73
CA ALA A 108 -3.02 -14.27 -1.96
C ALA A 108 -3.41 -12.98 -2.71
N GLU A 109 -3.61 -13.07 -4.01
CA GLU A 109 -4.00 -11.95 -4.88
C GLU A 109 -5.30 -11.27 -4.39
N GLU A 110 -6.24 -12.03 -3.79
CA GLU A 110 -7.49 -11.49 -3.23
C GLU A 110 -7.29 -10.50 -2.08
N TYR A 111 -6.12 -10.51 -1.43
CA TYR A 111 -5.76 -9.55 -0.38
C TYR A 111 -4.98 -8.35 -0.92
N CYS A 112 -4.59 -8.32 -2.20
CA CYS A 112 -3.88 -7.18 -2.77
C CYS A 112 -4.74 -5.91 -2.70
N GLY A 113 -4.11 -4.79 -2.31
CA GLY A 113 -4.77 -3.52 -2.01
C GLY A 113 -5.38 -3.43 -0.61
N ARG A 114 -5.43 -4.53 0.13
CA ARG A 114 -5.97 -4.58 1.49
C ARG A 114 -4.88 -4.45 2.53
N MET A 115 -5.25 -3.95 3.70
CA MET A 115 -4.34 -3.86 4.83
C MET A 115 -4.26 -5.19 5.56
N VAL A 116 -3.07 -5.78 5.60
CA VAL A 116 -2.79 -7.07 6.24
C VAL A 116 -1.74 -6.90 7.32
N ASN A 117 -1.72 -7.83 8.28
CA ASN A 117 -0.68 -7.94 9.28
C ASN A 117 -0.08 -9.34 9.22
N VAL A 118 1.25 -9.41 9.13
CA VAL A 118 1.99 -10.67 9.13
C VAL A 118 2.98 -10.64 10.30
N SER A 119 2.80 -11.57 11.23
CA SER A 119 3.60 -11.65 12.45
C SER A 119 4.71 -12.69 12.37
N SER A 120 5.63 -12.65 13.34
CA SER A 120 6.71 -13.64 13.50
C SER A 120 7.68 -13.70 12.31
N LEU A 121 7.98 -12.55 11.71
CA LEU A 121 8.89 -12.41 10.58
C LEU A 121 10.33 -12.11 11.03
N LYS A 122 11.32 -12.66 10.35
CA LYS A 122 12.74 -12.35 10.55
C LYS A 122 13.36 -11.83 9.26
N LEU A 123 14.21 -10.81 9.37
CA LEU A 123 14.95 -10.26 8.24
C LEU A 123 15.86 -11.32 7.59
N VAL A 124 15.79 -11.43 6.27
CA VAL A 124 16.60 -12.35 5.46
C VAL A 124 17.54 -11.58 4.52
N ALA A 125 17.04 -10.51 3.91
CA ALA A 125 17.82 -9.66 3.02
C ALA A 125 17.37 -8.21 3.17
N ALA A 126 18.32 -7.29 3.09
CA ALA A 126 18.12 -5.85 3.09
C ALA A 126 19.13 -5.19 2.14
N PRO A 127 18.94 -3.90 1.79
CA PRO A 127 19.97 -3.10 1.14
C PRO A 127 21.29 -3.09 1.94
N GLU A 128 22.41 -2.78 1.28
CA GLU A 128 23.77 -2.86 1.89
C GLU A 128 23.94 -2.00 3.15
N ASP A 129 23.24 -0.87 3.22
CA ASP A 129 23.22 0.05 4.34
C ASP A 129 22.25 -0.35 5.47
N GLY A 130 21.47 -1.42 5.29
CA GLY A 130 20.60 -1.99 6.33
C GLY A 130 19.40 -1.11 6.70
N ILE A 131 19.02 -0.16 5.84
CA ILE A 131 17.89 0.75 6.04
C ILE A 131 16.66 0.32 5.24
N TRP A 132 15.51 0.94 5.54
CA TRP A 132 14.25 0.62 4.86
C TRP A 132 14.22 0.94 3.36
N SER A 133 14.94 1.98 2.92
CA SER A 133 14.91 2.49 1.54
C SER A 133 15.14 1.39 0.49
N GLY A 134 14.09 1.01 -0.24
CA GLY A 134 14.12 -0.07 -1.21
C GLY A 134 13.36 -1.32 -0.74
N TYR A 135 13.86 -2.49 -1.12
CA TYR A 135 13.25 -3.77 -0.78
C TYR A 135 14.01 -4.45 0.36
N CYS A 136 13.27 -4.89 1.36
CA CYS A 136 13.73 -5.83 2.38
C CYS A 136 12.94 -7.14 2.23
N THR A 137 13.58 -8.29 2.40
CA THR A 137 12.90 -9.58 2.43
C THR A 137 12.91 -10.15 3.84
N PHE A 138 11.73 -10.57 4.30
CA PHE A 138 11.54 -11.27 5.56
C PHE A 138 11.06 -12.70 5.32
N ALA A 139 11.27 -13.58 6.30
CA ALA A 139 10.72 -14.92 6.29
C ALA A 139 10.09 -15.31 7.63
N ASP A 140 9.09 -16.19 7.57
CA ASP A 140 8.57 -16.88 8.75
C ASP A 140 9.52 -18.02 9.19
N GLU A 141 9.19 -18.70 10.30
CA GLU A 141 9.99 -19.83 10.82
C GLU A 141 10.04 -21.05 9.89
N LYS A 142 9.11 -21.15 8.94
CA LYS A 142 9.06 -22.22 7.94
C LYS A 142 9.84 -21.86 6.67
N GLY A 143 10.37 -20.63 6.58
CA GLY A 143 11.11 -20.13 5.44
C GLY A 143 10.24 -19.54 4.32
N HIS A 144 8.94 -19.35 4.52
CA HIS A 144 8.11 -18.64 3.55
C HIS A 144 8.46 -17.16 3.57
N ARG A 145 8.62 -16.55 2.40
CA ARG A 145 9.16 -15.19 2.24
C ARG A 145 8.09 -14.17 1.85
N VAL A 146 8.24 -12.95 2.35
CA VAL A 146 7.47 -11.76 1.97
C VAL A 146 8.43 -10.57 1.90
N ALA A 147 8.25 -9.72 0.90
CA ALA A 147 9.03 -8.50 0.78
C ALA A 147 8.32 -7.33 1.46
N VAL A 148 9.09 -6.32 1.82
CA VAL A 148 8.61 -5.02 2.25
C VAL A 148 9.26 -3.99 1.35
N TYR A 149 8.46 -3.10 0.77
CA TYR A 149 8.97 -1.97 -0.01
C TYR A 149 8.79 -0.67 0.74
N CYS A 150 9.87 0.10 0.84
CA CYS A 150 9.84 1.48 1.28
C CYS A 150 10.39 2.40 0.19
N SER A 151 9.62 3.45 -0.12
CA SER A 151 10.06 4.54 -0.97
C SER A 151 11.30 5.21 -0.37
N PRO A 152 12.33 5.55 -1.17
CA PRO A 152 13.47 6.34 -0.68
C PRO A 152 13.07 7.76 -0.22
N TYR A 153 11.86 8.21 -0.58
CA TYR A 153 11.28 9.48 -0.16
C TYR A 153 10.45 9.40 1.12
N ALA A 154 10.30 8.21 1.71
CA ALA A 154 9.58 8.08 2.96
C ALA A 154 10.38 8.68 4.13
N ASP A 155 9.70 9.28 5.09
CA ASP A 155 10.35 9.93 6.25
C ASP A 155 11.20 8.95 7.07
N PHE A 156 10.81 7.67 7.06
CA PHE A 156 11.51 6.58 7.74
C PHE A 156 12.43 5.75 6.82
N ALA A 157 12.63 6.16 5.57
CA ALA A 157 13.43 5.40 4.60
C ALA A 157 14.89 5.18 5.06
N GLN A 158 15.42 6.11 5.87
CA GLN A 158 16.78 6.07 6.40
C GLN A 158 16.89 5.41 7.78
N GLN A 159 15.78 4.90 8.33
CA GLN A 159 15.81 4.17 9.60
C GLN A 159 16.31 2.74 9.36
N GLU A 160 17.01 2.20 10.37
CA GLU A 160 17.52 0.83 10.34
C GLU A 160 16.37 -0.17 10.34
N VAL A 161 16.53 -1.25 9.57
CA VAL A 161 15.58 -2.36 9.55
C VAL A 161 15.82 -3.22 10.80
N PRO A 162 14.79 -3.49 11.62
CA PRO A 162 14.96 -4.35 12.80
C PRO A 162 15.48 -5.74 12.42
N THR A 163 16.42 -6.25 13.21
CA THR A 163 17.03 -7.58 13.00
C THR A 163 16.36 -8.66 13.86
N GLU A 164 15.64 -8.23 14.88
CA GLU A 164 14.78 -9.03 15.73
C GLU A 164 13.58 -9.56 14.96
N ARG A 165 12.81 -10.44 15.63
CA ARG A 165 11.55 -10.91 15.07
C ARG A 165 10.52 -9.76 15.12
N VAL A 166 9.79 -9.57 14.03
CA VAL A 166 8.85 -8.46 13.87
C VAL A 166 7.46 -8.93 13.44
N SER A 167 6.49 -8.05 13.65
CA SER A 167 5.19 -8.08 12.99
C SER A 167 5.08 -6.86 12.10
N ILE A 168 4.68 -7.07 10.84
CA ILE A 168 4.61 -6.01 9.83
C ILE A 168 3.18 -5.87 9.35
N THR A 169 2.66 -4.65 9.42
CA THR A 169 1.38 -4.24 8.85
C THR A 169 1.63 -3.49 7.55
N GLY A 170 0.80 -3.70 6.53
CA GLY A 170 0.95 -2.96 5.29
C GLY A 170 -0.15 -3.26 4.29
N ILE A 171 -0.17 -2.48 3.21
CA ILE A 171 -0.99 -2.81 2.05
C ILE A 171 -0.29 -3.92 1.27
N LEU A 172 -0.99 -5.02 1.05
CA LEU A 172 -0.46 -6.13 0.25
C LEU A 172 -0.43 -5.75 -1.23
N GLN A 173 0.68 -6.07 -1.87
CA GLN A 173 0.91 -5.96 -3.31
C GLN A 173 1.58 -7.24 -3.81
N TYR A 174 1.68 -7.40 -5.12
CA TYR A 174 2.38 -8.50 -5.78
C TYR A 174 3.31 -7.94 -6.84
N GLY A 175 4.53 -8.44 -6.94
CA GLY A 175 5.48 -7.94 -7.93
C GLY A 175 6.72 -8.80 -8.04
N VAL A 176 7.73 -8.28 -8.75
CA VAL A 176 9.02 -8.93 -8.91
C VAL A 176 10.05 -8.23 -8.05
N VAL A 177 10.72 -8.96 -7.17
CA VAL A 177 11.80 -8.49 -6.30
C VAL A 177 13.02 -9.37 -6.55
N ASP A 178 14.14 -8.76 -6.94
CA ASP A 178 15.38 -9.48 -7.30
C ASP A 178 15.19 -10.61 -8.33
N GLY A 179 14.22 -10.44 -9.23
CA GLY A 179 13.90 -11.42 -10.28
C GLY A 179 12.94 -12.53 -9.88
N GLU A 180 12.49 -12.57 -8.62
CA GLU A 180 11.50 -13.52 -8.12
C GLU A 180 10.14 -12.86 -7.95
N GLU A 181 9.07 -13.52 -8.39
CA GLU A 181 7.72 -13.06 -8.08
C GLU A 181 7.41 -13.30 -6.60
N MET A 182 6.93 -12.27 -5.92
CA MET A 182 6.56 -12.37 -4.51
C MET A 182 5.52 -11.34 -4.09
N TYR A 183 4.87 -11.62 -2.96
CA TYR A 183 4.07 -10.63 -2.27
C TYR A 183 4.95 -9.60 -1.57
N VAL A 184 4.48 -8.34 -1.62
CA VAL A 184 5.17 -7.17 -1.09
C VAL A 184 4.22 -6.44 -0.15
N LEU A 185 4.66 -6.17 1.07
CA LEU A 185 3.97 -5.28 2.00
C LEU A 185 4.49 -3.85 1.79
N LYS A 186 3.56 -2.91 1.69
CA LYS A 186 3.88 -1.48 1.68
C LYS A 186 3.36 -0.84 2.97
N MET A 187 4.29 -0.50 3.87
CA MET A 187 3.97 0.11 5.17
C MET A 187 3.48 1.55 5.00
N ARG A 188 2.62 2.02 5.89
CA ARG A 188 2.16 3.43 5.90
C ARG A 188 3.07 4.28 6.76
N TYR A 189 3.56 3.68 7.85
CA TYR A 189 4.37 4.31 8.87
C TYR A 189 5.52 3.39 9.28
N GLU A 190 6.60 3.92 9.87
CA GLU A 190 7.65 3.09 10.47
C GLU A 190 7.06 2.15 11.55
N SER A 191 6.13 2.69 12.34
CA SER A 191 5.44 1.96 13.41
C SER A 191 4.52 0.82 12.94
N ASP A 192 4.28 0.68 11.63
CA ASP A 192 3.62 -0.51 11.10
C ASP A 192 4.53 -1.75 11.19
N CYS A 193 5.84 -1.58 11.41
CA CYS A 193 6.77 -2.62 11.85
C CYS A 193 6.97 -2.55 13.37
N GLY A 194 6.57 -3.61 14.09
CA GLY A 194 6.75 -3.71 15.53
C GLY A 194 7.53 -4.95 15.94
N ILE A 195 8.33 -4.87 17.01
CA ILE A 195 9.01 -6.03 17.59
C ILE A 195 7.97 -7.05 18.05
N TYR A 196 8.13 -8.30 17.62
CA TYR A 196 7.31 -9.44 18.01
C TYR A 196 8.01 -10.23 19.10
N ASN A 197 7.50 -10.12 20.32
CA ASN A 197 8.00 -10.83 21.51
C ASN A 197 7.41 -12.23 21.64
#